data_AF-A0A8H8C644-F1
#
_entry.id   AF-A0A8H8C644-F1
#
_cell.length_a   1.000
_cell.length_b   1.000
_cell.length_c   1.000
_cell.angle_alpha   90.00
_cell.angle_beta   90.00
_cell.angle_gamma   90.00
#
_symmetry.space_group_name_H-M   'P 1'
#
loop_
_entity.id
_entity.type
_entity.pdbx_description
1 polymer ?
#
loop_
_entity_poly.entity_id
_entity_poly.type
_entity_poly.pdbx_seq_one_letter_code
_entity_poly.pdbx_strand_id
1 'polypeptide(L)'
;MMDLVCDDIMNGTFPIEDLGNGGSLDLIPRSFGPSVYNTALTTYPNFPAIDDLLISSLLSPDTTPPLVKHSMETLLRALRAWPRILSKGFQLPPIFHHSILKQPISLPLANCCTLVKMWDGQFRGTNALVQDTIMKEIKTLFVNFKTYDETESLAALQAITIYAIILVFPAKDQKSIPFLDIALFSEIQQVVRHTALSGMVLQEENESTMPSWEAWVHVTSKRRAVLSLYLLHWAYSVYHHVPSFNCDELAYIPAPAPKYLWHATSEEQWEALYERWLAQWQGRQYLQHEFISVSPGPFLDERTQMWLEDTDDFGILFLSIINATDREAYGFMPRCFNISPGETPKADSNSVLSTH
;
A
#
# COMPACT_ATOMS: atom_id res chain seq x y z
N MET A 1 5.30 -24.78 8.70
CA MET A 1 6.27 -24.36 7.65
C MET A 1 6.63 -22.87 7.74
N MET A 2 5.83 -22.03 8.42
CA MET A 2 6.30 -20.77 9.03
C MET A 2 6.47 -20.87 10.57
N ASP A 3 5.98 -21.96 11.19
CA ASP A 3 6.36 -22.35 12.56
C ASP A 3 7.88 -22.58 12.68
N LEU A 4 8.50 -23.22 11.69
CA LEU A 4 9.96 -23.38 11.61
C LEU A 4 10.68 -22.02 11.48
N VAL A 5 10.11 -21.08 10.72
CA VAL A 5 10.74 -19.77 10.50
C VAL A 5 10.75 -18.93 11.78
N CYS A 6 9.67 -18.92 12.57
CA CYS A 6 9.67 -18.18 13.83
C CYS A 6 10.28 -18.95 15.01
N ASP A 7 10.27 -20.29 15.01
CA ASP A 7 10.86 -21.09 16.10
C ASP A 7 12.38 -21.28 15.91
N ASP A 8 12.91 -21.34 14.68
CA ASP A 8 14.36 -21.39 14.41
C ASP A 8 15.06 -20.07 14.73
N ILE A 9 14.37 -18.93 14.59
CA ILE A 9 14.89 -17.59 14.96
C ILE A 9 15.13 -17.48 16.48
N MET A 10 14.39 -18.23 17.31
CA MET A 10 14.48 -18.15 18.77
C MET A 10 15.53 -19.10 19.39
N ASN A 11 16.08 -20.04 18.63
CA ASN A 11 17.02 -21.07 19.13
C ASN A 11 18.47 -20.93 18.61
N GLY A 12 18.77 -19.91 17.79
CA GLY A 12 20.11 -19.67 17.28
C GLY A 12 21.04 -18.99 18.29
N THR A 13 21.81 -19.77 19.04
CA THR A 13 23.03 -19.31 19.75
C THR A 13 23.94 -18.56 18.77
N PHE A 14 24.17 -17.27 19.01
CA PHE A 14 25.13 -16.44 18.28
C PHE A 14 26.57 -16.92 18.53
N PRO A 15 27.37 -17.28 17.51
CA PRO A 15 28.81 -17.17 17.58
C PRO A 15 29.22 -15.79 17.05
N ILE A 16 29.92 -15.04 17.89
CA ILE A 16 30.68 -13.85 17.49
C ILE A 16 31.96 -14.37 16.85
N GLU A 17 32.22 -14.07 15.57
CA GLU A 17 33.59 -14.08 15.03
C GLU A 17 33.75 -13.20 13.77
N ASP A 18 34.44 -12.09 14.02
CA ASP A 18 35.52 -11.37 13.30
C ASP A 18 35.58 -11.18 11.76
N LEU A 19 36.15 -10.01 11.43
CA LEU A 19 36.32 -9.39 10.11
C LEU A 19 37.21 -10.18 9.13
N GLY A 20 36.85 -10.11 7.84
CA GLY A 20 37.70 -10.47 6.72
C GLY A 20 37.41 -9.61 5.47
N ASN A 21 38.48 -9.07 4.89
CA ASN A 21 38.58 -7.93 3.98
C ASN A 21 38.41 -8.28 2.48
N GLY A 22 37.89 -7.32 1.69
CA GLY A 22 38.37 -7.06 0.31
C GLY A 22 37.41 -7.30 -0.86
N GLY A 23 37.19 -6.26 -1.68
CA GLY A 23 36.80 -6.42 -3.10
C GLY A 23 35.90 -5.33 -3.68
N SER A 24 36.50 -4.20 -4.08
CA SER A 24 35.87 -3.15 -4.89
C SER A 24 35.57 -3.63 -6.32
N LEU A 25 34.42 -3.22 -6.89
CA LEU A 25 34.25 -3.03 -8.32
C LEU A 25 33.21 -1.93 -8.58
N ASP A 26 33.70 -0.81 -9.11
CA ASP A 26 32.95 0.34 -9.59
C ASP A 26 32.00 -0.02 -10.74
N LEU A 27 30.73 0.39 -10.63
CA LEU A 27 29.85 0.59 -11.79
C LEU A 27 29.17 1.96 -11.69
N ILE A 28 29.41 2.73 -12.75
CA ILE A 28 29.08 4.14 -12.97
C ILE A 28 27.56 4.35 -13.02
N PRO A 29 26.96 5.26 -12.24
CA PRO A 29 25.55 5.64 -12.43
C PRO A 29 25.45 6.63 -13.59
N ARG A 30 24.83 6.21 -14.70
CA ARG A 30 24.38 7.14 -15.74
C ARG A 30 23.01 7.68 -15.35
N SER A 31 23.01 8.93 -14.90
CA SER A 31 21.82 9.72 -14.56
C SER A 31 21.21 10.37 -15.80
N PHE A 32 19.93 10.13 -16.11
CA PHE A 32 19.00 10.98 -16.91
C PHE A 32 17.59 10.38 -16.75
N GLY A 33 16.45 11.06 -16.62
CA GLY A 33 16.03 12.43 -16.35
C GLY A 33 14.50 12.36 -16.04
N PRO A 34 13.95 12.96 -14.98
CA PRO A 34 12.71 12.48 -14.33
C PRO A 34 11.42 13.15 -14.86
N SER A 35 11.39 13.58 -16.12
CA SER A 35 10.55 14.71 -16.56
C SER A 35 9.03 14.49 -16.51
N VAL A 36 8.52 13.27 -16.62
CA VAL A 36 7.05 13.06 -16.65
C VAL A 36 6.50 12.89 -15.23
N TYR A 37 7.22 12.18 -14.35
CA TYR A 37 6.84 11.98 -12.95
C TYR A 37 7.16 13.16 -12.05
N ASN A 38 8.24 13.91 -12.33
CA ASN A 38 8.53 15.13 -11.59
C ASN A 38 7.42 16.16 -11.80
N THR A 39 6.80 16.25 -12.96
CA THR A 39 5.80 17.31 -13.21
C THR A 39 4.54 17.06 -12.36
N ALA A 40 4.09 15.82 -12.18
CA ALA A 40 3.00 15.52 -11.25
C ALA A 40 3.38 15.70 -9.77
N LEU A 41 4.63 15.39 -9.38
CA LEU A 41 5.12 15.46 -8.00
C LEU A 41 5.65 16.84 -7.56
N THR A 42 5.90 17.78 -8.49
CA THR A 42 6.46 19.12 -8.21
C THR A 42 5.44 20.27 -8.29
N THR A 43 4.22 20.03 -8.77
CA THR A 43 3.25 21.12 -9.06
C THR A 43 2.41 21.57 -7.84
N TYR A 44 2.60 20.98 -6.64
CA TYR A 44 1.94 21.46 -5.42
C TYR A 44 2.96 21.82 -4.32
N PRO A 45 3.41 23.09 -4.23
CA PRO A 45 4.37 23.52 -3.22
C PRO A 45 3.80 23.62 -1.80
N ASN A 46 2.48 23.53 -1.60
CA ASN A 46 1.85 23.70 -0.29
C ASN A 46 0.74 22.68 -0.08
N PHE A 47 1.05 21.60 0.63
CA PHE A 47 0.03 20.86 1.36
C PHE A 47 -0.39 21.72 2.56
N PRO A 48 -1.69 21.97 2.79
CA PRO A 48 -2.11 22.66 4.00
C PRO A 48 -1.61 21.87 5.22
N ALA A 49 -1.04 22.60 6.18
CA ALA A 49 -0.67 22.02 7.47
C ALA A 49 -1.94 21.45 8.13
N ILE A 50 -1.79 20.38 8.92
CA ILE A 50 -2.88 19.72 9.64
C ILE A 50 -3.70 20.73 10.49
N ASP A 51 -3.10 21.85 10.88
CA ASP A 51 -3.76 22.96 11.59
C ASP A 51 -4.92 23.60 10.80
N ASP A 52 -4.89 23.59 9.46
CA ASP A 52 -6.00 24.12 8.63
C ASP A 52 -7.20 23.15 8.57
N LEU A 53 -6.97 21.84 8.78
CA LEU A 53 -8.04 20.82 8.83
C LEU A 53 -8.86 20.89 10.14
N LEU A 54 -8.27 21.45 11.19
CA LEU A 54 -8.90 21.63 12.50
C LEU A 54 -10.04 22.65 12.48
N ILE A 55 -10.04 23.61 11.57
CA ILE A 55 -11.10 24.65 11.49
C ILE A 55 -12.40 24.10 10.88
N SER A 56 -12.37 22.95 10.20
CA SER A 56 -13.55 22.31 9.57
C SER A 56 -14.23 21.22 10.42
N SER A 57 -13.74 20.95 11.63
CA SER A 57 -14.16 19.76 12.42
C SER A 57 -15.38 20.02 13.32
N LEU A 58 -16.56 20.10 12.69
CA LEU A 58 -17.86 19.85 13.33
C LEU A 58 -18.77 19.06 12.38
N LEU A 59 -18.24 18.01 11.75
CA LEU A 59 -19.05 17.15 10.88
C LEU A 59 -19.85 16.16 11.74
N SER A 60 -21.19 16.21 11.64
CA SER A 60 -22.09 15.42 12.48
C SER A 60 -22.12 13.93 12.07
N PRO A 61 -22.18 12.99 13.03
CA PRO A 61 -22.18 11.55 12.76
C PRO A 61 -23.35 11.06 11.88
N ASP A 62 -24.45 11.80 11.86
CA ASP A 62 -25.65 11.48 11.07
C ASP A 62 -25.55 11.82 9.57
N THR A 63 -24.39 12.29 9.10
CA THR A 63 -24.21 12.75 7.71
C THR A 63 -23.44 11.78 6.81
N THR A 64 -22.83 10.72 7.38
CA THR A 64 -22.13 9.71 6.57
C THR A 64 -23.13 8.82 5.82
N PRO A 65 -23.07 8.73 4.48
CA PRO A 65 -23.99 7.88 3.72
C PRO A 65 -23.93 6.40 4.14
N PRO A 66 -25.05 5.67 4.17
CA PRO A 66 -25.06 4.26 4.61
C PRO A 66 -24.12 3.35 3.81
N LEU A 67 -23.99 3.56 2.50
CA LEU A 67 -23.07 2.80 1.66
C LEU A 67 -21.61 3.04 2.06
N VAL A 68 -21.22 4.30 2.27
CA VAL A 68 -19.88 4.69 2.74
C VAL A 68 -19.56 4.01 4.05
N LYS A 69 -20.48 4.10 5.02
CA LYS A 69 -20.31 3.44 6.32
C LYS A 69 -20.14 1.93 6.17
N HIS A 70 -20.98 1.29 5.37
CA HIS A 70 -20.92 -0.16 5.16
C HIS A 70 -19.60 -0.61 4.52
N SER A 71 -19.15 0.08 3.47
CA SER A 71 -17.88 -0.22 2.78
C SER A 71 -16.68 -0.05 3.71
N MET A 72 -16.62 1.04 4.47
CA MET A 72 -15.52 1.30 5.40
C MET A 72 -15.49 0.33 6.59
N GLU A 73 -16.66 -0.04 7.13
CA GLU A 73 -16.71 -1.08 8.14
C GLU A 73 -16.28 -2.45 7.60
N THR A 74 -16.61 -2.77 6.35
CA THR A 74 -16.18 -4.01 5.67
C THR A 74 -14.67 -4.05 5.53
N LEU A 75 -14.07 -2.93 5.12
CA LEU A 75 -12.63 -2.77 5.03
C LEU A 75 -11.93 -2.92 6.39
N LEU A 76 -12.46 -2.27 7.45
CA LEU A 76 -11.96 -2.42 8.82
C LEU A 76 -12.01 -3.87 9.30
N ARG A 77 -13.10 -4.60 9.00
CA ARG A 77 -13.24 -6.03 9.34
C ARG A 77 -12.18 -6.89 8.64
N ALA A 78 -11.92 -6.63 7.35
CA ALA A 78 -10.91 -7.35 6.58
C ALA A 78 -9.49 -7.06 7.11
N LEU A 79 -9.13 -5.78 7.26
CA LEU A 79 -7.81 -5.35 7.74
C LEU A 79 -7.52 -5.90 9.15
N ARG A 80 -8.50 -5.87 10.06
CA ARG A 80 -8.37 -6.40 11.43
C ARG A 80 -7.92 -7.87 11.48
N ALA A 81 -8.20 -8.66 10.44
CA ALA A 81 -7.81 -10.06 10.40
C ALA A 81 -6.31 -10.26 10.10
N TRP A 82 -5.66 -9.30 9.44
CA TRP A 82 -4.31 -9.48 8.88
C TRP A 82 -3.22 -9.77 9.91
N PRO A 83 -3.12 -9.05 11.06
CA PRO A 83 -2.12 -9.40 12.07
C PRO A 83 -2.29 -10.83 12.57
N ARG A 84 -3.53 -11.31 12.71
CA ARG A 84 -3.80 -12.68 13.15
C ARG A 84 -3.54 -13.73 12.05
N ILE A 85 -3.76 -13.39 10.78
CA ILE A 85 -3.35 -14.24 9.65
C ILE A 85 -1.84 -14.44 9.70
N LEU A 86 -1.09 -13.34 9.84
CA LEU A 86 0.36 -13.36 9.97
C LEU A 86 0.82 -14.15 11.20
N SER A 87 0.18 -13.94 12.37
CA SER A 87 0.52 -14.66 13.61
C SER A 87 0.36 -16.17 13.49
N LYS A 88 -0.68 -16.63 12.78
CA LYS A 88 -0.95 -18.07 12.59
C LYS A 88 -0.02 -18.73 11.58
N GLY A 89 0.54 -17.96 10.63
CA GLY A 89 1.51 -18.46 9.66
C GLY A 89 0.99 -19.49 8.65
N PHE A 90 -0.33 -19.74 8.58
CA PHE A 90 -0.91 -20.63 7.56
C PHE A 90 -1.01 -19.96 6.18
N GLN A 91 -1.17 -18.64 6.18
CA GLN A 91 -1.34 -17.80 5.01
C GLN A 91 -0.67 -16.45 5.29
N LEU A 92 -0.40 -15.69 4.24
CA LEU A 92 0.16 -14.36 4.34
C LEU A 92 -0.95 -13.31 4.08
N PRO A 93 -0.95 -12.18 4.82
CA PRO A 93 -1.76 -11.03 4.42
C PRO A 93 -1.43 -10.58 3.00
N PRO A 94 -2.38 -9.95 2.28
CA PRO A 94 -2.23 -9.65 0.85
C PRO A 94 -1.12 -8.64 0.51
N ILE A 95 -0.48 -8.02 1.50
CA ILE A 95 0.68 -7.14 1.32
C ILE A 95 2.01 -7.89 1.20
N PHE A 96 2.03 -9.19 1.50
CA PHE A 96 3.22 -10.02 1.49
C PHE A 96 3.16 -11.01 0.33
N HIS A 97 4.18 -10.98 -0.53
CA HIS A 97 4.39 -12.02 -1.52
C HIS A 97 5.02 -13.25 -0.87
N HIS A 98 4.75 -14.45 -1.39
CA HIS A 98 5.29 -15.70 -0.82
C HIS A 98 6.83 -15.78 -0.89
N SER A 99 7.47 -15.01 -1.78
CA SER A 99 8.94 -14.94 -1.85
C SER A 99 9.59 -14.44 -0.57
N ILE A 100 8.84 -13.77 0.32
CA ILE A 100 9.33 -13.34 1.64
C ILE A 100 9.72 -14.51 2.56
N LEU A 101 9.29 -15.73 2.22
CA LEU A 101 9.67 -16.94 2.93
C LEU A 101 11.11 -17.38 2.60
N LYS A 102 11.75 -16.76 1.61
CA LYS A 102 13.17 -16.96 1.31
C LYS A 102 13.99 -16.18 2.34
N GLN A 103 14.92 -16.85 3.02
CA GLN A 103 15.82 -16.26 4.01
C GLN A 103 16.95 -15.47 3.34
N PRO A 104 17.54 -14.44 3.98
CA PRO A 104 17.29 -13.99 5.36
C PRO A 104 16.13 -12.99 5.49
N ILE A 105 15.37 -13.09 6.58
CA ILE A 105 14.34 -12.09 6.93
C ILE A 105 14.98 -10.84 7.53
N SER A 106 14.67 -9.67 6.97
CA SER A 106 15.11 -8.37 7.50
C SER A 106 14.64 -8.14 8.94
N LEU A 107 15.41 -7.37 9.72
CA LEU A 107 15.11 -7.09 11.12
C LEU A 107 13.71 -6.48 11.36
N PRO A 108 13.20 -5.49 10.58
CA PRO A 108 11.87 -4.92 10.80
C PRO A 108 10.74 -5.97 10.76
N LEU A 109 10.86 -6.95 9.86
CA LEU A 109 9.87 -8.03 9.73
C LEU A 109 10.01 -9.09 10.83
N ALA A 110 11.24 -9.43 11.23
CA ALA A 110 11.46 -10.34 12.34
C ALA A 110 10.85 -9.79 13.65
N ASN A 111 11.06 -8.49 13.90
CA ASN A 111 10.42 -7.78 15.02
C ASN A 111 8.90 -7.77 14.88
N CYS A 112 8.38 -7.53 13.67
CA CYS A 112 6.94 -7.54 13.39
C CYS A 112 6.30 -8.89 13.72
N CYS A 113 6.87 -10.00 13.24
CA CYS A 113 6.40 -11.34 13.56
C CYS A 113 6.36 -11.60 15.08
N THR A 114 7.38 -11.16 15.80
CA THR A 114 7.46 -11.30 17.27
C THR A 114 6.34 -10.52 17.96
N LEU A 115 6.18 -9.23 17.62
CA LEU A 115 5.17 -8.37 18.24
C LEU A 115 3.74 -8.78 17.87
N VAL A 116 3.53 -9.29 16.66
CA VAL A 116 2.25 -9.85 16.21
C VAL A 116 1.88 -11.08 17.04
N LYS A 117 2.84 -11.98 17.32
CA LYS A 117 2.61 -13.13 18.21
C LYS A 117 2.33 -12.68 19.64
N MET A 118 3.02 -11.66 20.16
CA MET A 118 2.74 -11.08 21.47
C MET A 118 1.32 -10.49 21.53
N TRP A 119 0.88 -9.80 20.46
CA TRP A 119 -0.45 -9.25 20.34
C TRP A 119 -1.55 -10.33 20.22
N ASP A 120 -1.35 -11.39 19.45
CA ASP A 120 -2.33 -12.49 19.41
C ASP A 120 -2.29 -13.31 20.72
N GLY A 121 -1.14 -13.42 21.37
CA GLY A 121 -0.99 -14.14 22.66
C GLY A 121 -1.43 -13.36 23.90
N GLN A 122 -1.79 -12.07 23.78
CA GLN A 122 -2.04 -11.21 24.93
C GLN A 122 -3.19 -11.71 25.82
N PHE A 123 -3.01 -11.60 27.14
CA PHE A 123 -4.04 -11.89 28.15
C PHE A 123 -4.81 -10.63 28.53
N ARG A 124 -6.00 -10.78 29.10
CA ARG A 124 -6.74 -9.63 29.66
C ARG A 124 -5.87 -8.92 30.70
N GLY A 125 -5.54 -7.67 30.42
CA GLY A 125 -4.72 -6.81 31.29
C GLY A 125 -3.30 -6.57 30.79
N THR A 126 -2.78 -7.33 29.81
CA THR A 126 -1.45 -7.08 29.22
C THR A 126 -1.49 -6.18 27.98
N ASN A 127 -2.68 -5.75 27.55
CA ASN A 127 -2.89 -5.02 26.31
C ASN A 127 -2.07 -3.72 26.25
N ALA A 128 -2.00 -2.98 27.35
CA ALA A 128 -1.23 -1.72 27.42
C ALA A 128 0.26 -1.96 27.19
N LEU A 129 0.84 -2.99 27.81
CA LEU A 129 2.26 -3.33 27.64
C LEU A 129 2.58 -3.70 26.18
N VAL A 130 1.73 -4.51 25.55
CA VAL A 130 1.91 -4.90 24.14
C VAL A 130 1.77 -3.67 23.23
N GLN A 131 0.75 -2.84 23.47
CA GLN A 131 0.52 -1.61 22.72
C GLN A 131 1.70 -0.64 22.86
N ASP A 132 2.23 -0.43 24.06
CA ASP A 132 3.40 0.43 24.31
C ASP A 132 4.64 -0.07 23.58
N THR A 133 4.83 -1.39 23.55
CA THR A 133 5.95 -2.02 22.84
C THR A 133 5.83 -1.83 21.33
N ILE A 134 4.64 -2.02 20.77
CA ILE A 134 4.36 -1.79 19.34
C ILE A 134 4.51 -0.31 18.99
N MET A 135 4.01 0.60 19.85
CA MET A 135 4.16 2.03 19.66
C MET A 135 5.62 2.47 19.70
N LYS A 136 6.44 1.86 20.56
CA LYS A 136 7.88 2.11 20.58
C LYS A 136 8.54 1.64 19.29
N GLU A 137 8.22 0.43 18.83
CA GLU A 137 8.82 -0.14 17.63
C GLU A 137 8.44 0.64 16.37
N ILE A 138 7.16 0.99 16.18
CA ILE A 138 6.74 1.77 15.00
C ILE A 138 7.44 3.15 14.96
N LYS A 139 7.66 3.79 16.11
CA LYS A 139 8.43 5.03 16.22
C LYS A 139 9.90 4.84 15.85
N THR A 140 10.51 3.73 16.25
CA THR A 140 11.87 3.37 15.81
C THR A 140 11.94 3.24 14.29
N LEU A 141 10.93 2.58 13.68
CA LEU A 141 10.86 2.46 12.22
C LEU A 141 10.72 3.82 11.53
N PHE A 142 9.92 4.75 12.06
CA PHE A 142 9.81 6.10 11.49
C PHE A 142 11.14 6.85 11.49
N VAL A 143 11.87 6.82 12.61
CA VAL A 143 13.17 7.50 12.75
C VAL A 143 14.20 6.95 11.75
N ASN A 144 14.23 5.63 11.56
CA ASN A 144 15.22 4.97 10.72
C ASN A 144 14.77 4.80 9.26
N PHE A 145 13.53 5.15 8.91
CA PHE A 145 12.96 4.78 7.61
C PHE A 145 13.79 5.24 6.42
N LYS A 146 14.38 6.45 6.52
CA LYS A 146 15.20 7.06 5.46
C LYS A 146 16.62 6.50 5.38
N THR A 147 17.05 5.72 6.37
CA THR A 147 18.39 5.12 6.40
C THR A 147 18.40 3.68 5.89
N TYR A 148 17.23 3.07 5.75
CA TYR A 148 17.09 1.70 5.24
C TYR A 148 17.43 1.61 3.76
N ASP A 149 17.98 0.45 3.38
CA ASP A 149 18.08 0.08 1.97
C ASP A 149 16.70 -0.27 1.38
N GLU A 150 16.65 -0.60 0.09
CA GLU A 150 15.38 -0.91 -0.58
C GLU A 150 14.63 -2.08 0.08
N THR A 151 15.34 -3.16 0.42
CA THR A 151 14.75 -4.37 1.00
C THR A 151 14.25 -4.11 2.42
N GLU A 152 15.08 -3.46 3.25
CA GLU A 152 14.72 -3.07 4.61
C GLU A 152 13.59 -2.04 4.63
N SER A 153 13.53 -1.12 3.66
CA SER A 153 12.46 -0.12 3.57
C SER A 153 11.10 -0.75 3.25
N LEU A 154 11.06 -1.75 2.35
CA LEU A 154 9.84 -2.52 2.06
C LEU A 154 9.38 -3.31 3.29
N ALA A 155 10.33 -3.97 3.95
CA ALA A 155 10.09 -4.69 5.19
C ALA A 155 9.53 -3.78 6.31
N ALA A 156 10.14 -2.61 6.50
CA ALA A 156 9.69 -1.61 7.45
C ALA A 156 8.30 -1.09 7.10
N LEU A 157 8.01 -0.83 5.82
CA LEU A 157 6.70 -0.37 5.35
C LEU A 157 5.60 -1.41 5.62
N GLN A 158 5.87 -2.69 5.35
CA GLN A 158 4.97 -3.79 5.66
C GLN A 158 4.75 -3.94 7.18
N ALA A 159 5.82 -3.82 7.98
CA ALA A 159 5.72 -3.84 9.44
C ALA A 159 4.88 -2.66 9.98
N ILE A 160 5.13 -1.45 9.50
CA ILE A 160 4.33 -0.24 9.82
C ILE A 160 2.86 -0.46 9.49
N THR A 161 2.54 -1.09 8.35
CA THR A 161 1.17 -1.42 7.96
C THR A 161 0.50 -2.33 8.99
N ILE A 162 1.17 -3.40 9.40
CA ILE A 162 0.65 -4.33 10.41
C ILE A 162 0.52 -3.66 11.78
N TYR A 163 1.50 -2.87 12.22
CA TYR A 163 1.45 -2.14 13.47
C TYR A 163 0.33 -1.11 13.49
N ALA A 164 0.10 -0.37 12.39
CA ALA A 164 -1.01 0.57 12.28
C ALA A 164 -2.36 -0.14 12.45
N ILE A 165 -2.54 -1.31 11.81
CA ILE A 165 -3.75 -2.13 12.00
C ILE A 165 -3.89 -2.58 13.47
N ILE A 166 -2.81 -3.03 14.11
CA ILE A 166 -2.84 -3.42 15.53
C ILE A 166 -3.18 -2.22 16.42
N LEU A 167 -2.65 -1.03 16.14
CA LEU A 167 -2.94 0.17 16.95
C LEU A 167 -4.39 0.64 16.79
N VAL A 168 -5.00 0.45 15.61
CA VAL A 168 -6.45 0.64 15.41
C VAL A 168 -7.26 -0.44 16.14
N PHE A 169 -6.67 -1.62 16.35
CA PHE A 169 -7.32 -2.76 16.99
C PHE A 169 -6.51 -3.41 18.13
N PRO A 170 -6.17 -2.68 19.22
CA PRO A 170 -5.17 -3.12 20.19
C PRO A 170 -5.59 -4.35 20.99
N ALA A 171 -6.89 -4.57 21.18
CA ALA A 171 -7.42 -5.66 21.99
C ALA A 171 -8.42 -6.55 21.24
N LYS A 172 -8.45 -7.84 21.61
CA LYS A 172 -9.37 -8.83 21.01
C LYS A 172 -10.83 -8.53 21.31
N ASP A 173 -11.14 -8.12 22.54
CA ASP A 173 -12.49 -7.87 23.04
C ASP A 173 -12.91 -6.39 23.01
N GLN A 174 -12.16 -5.55 22.29
CA GLN A 174 -12.55 -4.15 22.09
C GLN A 174 -13.91 -4.02 21.41
N LYS A 175 -14.69 -3.04 21.84
CA LYS A 175 -16.03 -2.74 21.31
C LYS A 175 -16.06 -1.56 20.35
N SER A 176 -15.02 -0.74 20.36
CA SER A 176 -14.89 0.47 19.55
C SER A 176 -13.43 0.66 19.16
N ILE A 177 -13.20 1.37 18.06
CA ILE A 177 -11.86 1.81 17.65
C ILE A 177 -11.46 3.01 18.52
N PRO A 178 -10.28 2.99 19.17
CA PRO A 178 -9.79 4.11 19.94
C PRO A 178 -9.36 5.26 19.01
N PHE A 179 -9.50 6.49 19.48
CA PHE A 179 -8.91 7.62 18.80
C PHE A 179 -7.38 7.57 18.96
N LEU A 180 -6.66 7.54 17.84
CA LEU A 180 -5.20 7.54 17.80
C LEU A 180 -4.67 8.97 17.68
N ASP A 181 -3.47 9.19 18.21
CA ASP A 181 -2.76 10.46 18.09
C ASP A 181 -2.56 10.82 16.61
N ILE A 182 -2.91 12.05 16.25
CA ILE A 182 -2.76 12.60 14.90
C ILE A 182 -1.30 12.54 14.45
N ALA A 183 -0.35 12.68 15.40
CA ALA A 183 1.07 12.55 15.12
C ALA A 183 1.43 11.18 14.51
N LEU A 184 0.75 10.10 14.91
CA LEU A 184 0.97 8.76 14.36
C LEU A 184 0.68 8.72 12.86
N PHE A 185 -0.50 9.20 12.45
CA PHE A 185 -0.89 9.18 11.05
C PHE A 185 -0.07 10.18 10.22
N SER A 186 0.36 11.31 10.81
CA SER A 186 1.30 12.24 10.17
C SER A 186 2.63 11.58 9.84
N GLU A 187 3.21 10.80 10.76
CA GLU A 187 4.45 10.05 10.52
C GLU A 187 4.25 8.94 9.46
N ILE A 188 3.13 8.22 9.50
CA ILE A 188 2.76 7.25 8.45
C ILE A 188 2.68 7.95 7.08
N GLN A 189 2.09 9.14 7.00
CA GLN A 189 2.00 9.89 5.76
C GLN A 189 3.38 10.33 5.25
N GLN A 190 4.30 10.70 6.14
CA GLN A 190 5.69 11.00 5.75
C GLN A 190 6.41 9.78 5.18
N VAL A 191 6.22 8.61 5.78
CA VAL A 191 6.74 7.33 5.28
C VAL A 191 6.19 7.04 3.89
N VAL A 192 4.85 7.08 3.73
CA VAL A 192 4.18 6.86 2.44
C VAL A 192 4.70 7.83 1.37
N ARG A 193 4.86 9.12 1.70
CA ARG A 193 5.42 10.11 0.78
C ARG A 193 6.85 9.77 0.37
N HIS A 194 7.70 9.37 1.32
CA HIS A 194 9.07 8.97 1.01
C HIS A 194 9.10 7.73 0.11
N THR A 195 8.27 6.74 0.41
CA THR A 195 8.06 5.53 -0.41
C THR A 195 7.59 5.87 -1.83
N ALA A 196 6.67 6.83 -1.97
CA ALA A 196 6.19 7.31 -3.26
C ALA A 196 7.30 7.96 -4.09
N LEU A 197 8.09 8.84 -3.45
CA LEU A 197 9.20 9.55 -4.08
C LEU A 197 10.36 8.63 -4.49
N SER A 198 10.54 7.49 -3.82
CA SER A 198 11.51 6.47 -4.23
C SER A 198 11.01 5.56 -5.37
N GLY A 199 9.90 5.90 -6.01
CA GLY A 199 9.37 5.20 -7.18
C GLY A 199 8.33 4.14 -6.83
N MET A 200 7.19 4.19 -7.51
CA MET A 200 6.10 3.21 -7.39
C MET A 200 5.75 2.57 -8.74
N VAL A 201 6.48 2.88 -9.81
CA VAL A 201 6.26 2.33 -11.15
C VAL A 201 7.61 1.99 -11.77
N LEU A 202 7.74 0.76 -12.26
CA LEU A 202 8.93 0.32 -12.96
C LEU A 202 9.00 0.97 -14.34
N GLN A 203 10.21 1.13 -14.87
CA GLN A 203 10.41 1.69 -16.20
C GLN A 203 9.77 0.79 -17.26
N GLU A 204 9.94 -0.52 -17.11
CA GLU A 204 9.42 -1.54 -18.01
C GLU A 204 7.90 -1.54 -18.05
N GLU A 205 7.23 -1.30 -16.90
CA GLU A 205 5.78 -1.15 -16.86
C GLU A 205 5.30 0.09 -17.63
N ASN A 206 6.10 1.15 -17.71
CA ASN A 206 5.78 2.34 -18.52
C ASN A 206 6.05 2.13 -20.00
N GLU A 207 7.12 1.40 -20.30
CA GLU A 207 7.52 1.06 -21.67
C GLU A 207 6.73 -0.11 -22.25
N SER A 208 5.81 -0.70 -21.47
CA SER A 208 5.03 -1.89 -21.85
C SER A 208 5.93 -3.09 -22.16
N THR A 209 7.04 -3.23 -21.44
CA THR A 209 8.00 -4.33 -21.53
C THR A 209 7.97 -5.17 -20.24
N MET A 210 8.64 -6.32 -20.26
CA MET A 210 8.67 -7.24 -19.12
C MET A 210 9.76 -6.83 -18.13
N PRO A 211 9.43 -6.46 -16.87
CA PRO A 211 10.42 -6.28 -15.81
C PRO A 211 10.97 -7.61 -15.31
N SER A 212 12.05 -7.57 -14.51
CA SER A 212 12.45 -8.76 -13.75
C SER A 212 11.39 -9.13 -12.72
N TRP A 213 11.25 -10.44 -12.45
CA TRP A 213 10.24 -10.92 -11.50
C TRP A 213 10.47 -10.36 -10.09
N GLU A 214 11.74 -10.31 -9.66
CA GLU A 214 12.12 -9.78 -8.34
C GLU A 214 11.75 -8.30 -8.18
N ALA A 215 12.09 -7.46 -9.17
CA ALA A 215 11.75 -6.04 -9.13
C ALA A 215 10.22 -5.82 -9.16
N TRP A 216 9.50 -6.61 -9.97
CA TRP A 216 8.06 -6.55 -10.05
C TRP A 216 7.39 -6.94 -8.72
N VAL A 217 7.84 -8.01 -8.08
CA VAL A 217 7.37 -8.43 -6.76
C VAL A 217 7.65 -7.35 -5.72
N HIS A 218 8.85 -6.77 -5.73
CA HIS A 218 9.26 -5.72 -4.81
C HIS A 218 8.33 -4.49 -4.92
N VAL A 219 8.18 -3.92 -6.12
CA VAL A 219 7.36 -2.73 -6.35
C VAL A 219 5.87 -3.02 -6.13
N THR A 220 5.39 -4.21 -6.51
CA THR A 220 3.99 -4.59 -6.25
C THR A 220 3.71 -4.76 -4.76
N SER A 221 4.65 -5.32 -3.98
CA SER A 221 4.55 -5.40 -2.52
C SER A 221 4.53 -4.00 -1.89
N LYS A 222 5.38 -3.09 -2.38
CA LYS A 222 5.43 -1.68 -1.98
C LYS A 222 4.09 -0.98 -2.21
N ARG A 223 3.51 -1.11 -3.41
CA ARG A 223 2.16 -0.59 -3.74
C ARG A 223 1.10 -1.14 -2.80
N ARG A 224 1.04 -2.46 -2.60
CA ARG A 224 0.05 -3.11 -1.75
C ARG A 224 0.12 -2.60 -0.32
N ALA A 225 1.32 -2.38 0.24
CA ALA A 225 1.49 -1.83 1.58
C ALA A 225 1.04 -0.35 1.66
N VAL A 226 1.47 0.50 0.72
CA VAL A 226 1.02 1.91 0.65
C VAL A 226 -0.50 2.00 0.54
N LEU A 227 -1.08 1.28 -0.42
CA LEU A 227 -2.52 1.22 -0.65
C LEU A 227 -3.28 0.75 0.59
N SER A 228 -2.73 -0.21 1.34
CA SER A 228 -3.33 -0.68 2.59
C SER A 228 -3.34 0.39 3.69
N LEU A 229 -2.30 1.22 3.77
CA LEU A 229 -2.25 2.34 4.72
C LEU A 229 -3.32 3.40 4.38
N TYR A 230 -3.53 3.70 3.10
CA TYR A 230 -4.62 4.59 2.67
C TYR A 230 -5.99 3.99 2.99
N LEU A 231 -6.21 2.73 2.64
CA LEU A 231 -7.44 2.00 2.95
C LEU A 231 -7.75 2.04 4.45
N LEU A 232 -6.75 1.74 5.30
CA LEU A 232 -6.90 1.82 6.75
C LEU A 232 -7.26 3.22 7.21
N HIS A 233 -6.54 4.23 6.72
CA HIS A 233 -6.74 5.62 7.12
C HIS A 233 -8.10 6.16 6.68
N TRP A 234 -8.57 5.84 5.48
CA TRP A 234 -9.91 6.25 5.00
C TRP A 234 -11.01 5.63 5.85
N ALA A 235 -10.90 4.34 6.14
CA ALA A 235 -11.89 3.67 6.95
C ALA A 235 -11.90 4.19 8.39
N TYR A 236 -10.72 4.47 8.95
CA TYR A 236 -10.56 5.14 10.24
C TYR A 236 -11.17 6.55 10.24
N SER A 237 -10.93 7.32 9.18
CA SER A 237 -11.43 8.69 9.01
C SER A 237 -12.95 8.74 9.00
N VAL A 238 -13.58 7.84 8.23
CA VAL A 238 -15.04 7.71 8.18
C VAL A 238 -15.61 7.26 9.52
N TYR A 239 -14.95 6.32 10.21
CA TYR A 239 -15.40 5.83 11.52
C TYR A 239 -15.37 6.93 12.60
N HIS A 240 -14.35 7.78 12.58
CA HIS A 240 -14.18 8.87 13.56
C HIS A 240 -14.73 10.23 13.12
N HIS A 241 -15.28 10.32 11.90
CA HIS A 241 -15.73 11.57 11.29
C HIS A 241 -14.62 12.65 11.22
N VAL A 242 -13.40 12.23 10.91
CA VAL A 242 -12.24 13.13 10.72
C VAL A 242 -11.84 13.19 9.24
N PRO A 243 -11.16 14.26 8.80
CA PRO A 243 -10.67 14.35 7.43
C PRO A 243 -9.65 13.26 7.09
N SER A 244 -9.75 12.68 5.89
CA SER A 244 -8.75 11.76 5.35
C SER A 244 -7.61 12.48 4.64
N PHE A 245 -6.46 11.83 4.52
CA PHE A 245 -5.34 12.30 3.70
C PHE A 245 -5.71 12.42 2.24
N ASN A 246 -5.10 13.40 1.57
CA ASN A 246 -5.11 13.45 0.12
C ASN A 246 -4.32 12.25 -0.45
N CYS A 247 -4.68 11.80 -1.65
CA CYS A 247 -3.97 10.72 -2.32
C CYS A 247 -3.84 10.91 -3.84
N ASP A 248 -3.79 12.16 -4.29
CA ASP A 248 -3.57 12.49 -5.72
C ASP A 248 -2.34 11.77 -6.29
N GLU A 249 -1.32 11.54 -5.46
CA GLU A 249 -0.11 10.76 -5.79
C GLU A 249 -0.38 9.29 -6.18
N LEU A 250 -1.55 8.74 -5.82
CA LEU A 250 -1.93 7.36 -6.15
C LEU A 250 -2.65 7.26 -7.49
N ALA A 251 -3.16 8.35 -8.05
CA ALA A 251 -3.99 8.32 -9.26
C ALA A 251 -3.32 7.52 -10.39
N TYR A 252 -2.01 7.72 -10.58
CA TYR A 252 -1.24 7.17 -11.69
C TYR A 252 -0.49 5.88 -11.37
N ILE A 253 -0.67 5.29 -10.18
CA ILE A 253 -0.09 3.97 -9.93
C ILE A 253 -1.04 2.86 -10.43
N PRO A 254 -0.49 1.67 -10.72
CA PRO A 254 -1.30 0.53 -11.10
C PRO A 254 -2.28 0.12 -10.00
N ALA A 255 -3.44 -0.33 -10.42
CA ALA A 255 -4.39 -1.03 -9.57
C ALA A 255 -3.78 -2.35 -9.03
N PRO A 256 -4.37 -2.96 -7.99
CA PRO A 256 -3.95 -4.27 -7.51
C PRO A 256 -3.71 -5.27 -8.64
N ALA A 257 -2.52 -5.86 -8.63
CA ALA A 257 -2.03 -6.73 -9.68
C ALA A 257 -2.87 -8.01 -9.84
N PRO A 258 -2.87 -8.62 -11.05
CA PRO A 258 -3.52 -9.90 -11.31
C PRO A 258 -3.13 -11.00 -10.31
N LYS A 259 -4.14 -11.74 -9.87
CA LYS A 259 -4.03 -12.86 -8.93
C LYS A 259 -3.01 -13.89 -9.37
N TYR A 260 -3.06 -14.29 -10.64
CA TYR A 260 -2.18 -15.35 -11.16
C TYR A 260 -0.72 -14.89 -11.28
N LEU A 261 -0.45 -13.61 -11.54
CA LEU A 261 0.92 -13.05 -11.50
C LEU A 261 1.43 -12.98 -10.07
N TRP A 262 0.60 -12.49 -9.15
CA TRP A 262 0.96 -12.37 -7.73
C TRP A 262 1.18 -13.72 -7.05
N HIS A 263 0.55 -14.80 -7.53
CA HIS A 263 0.73 -16.14 -6.99
C HIS A 263 1.70 -17.03 -7.78
N ALA A 264 2.35 -16.51 -8.83
CA ALA A 264 3.36 -17.26 -9.56
C ALA A 264 4.50 -17.67 -8.60
N THR A 265 4.86 -18.96 -8.61
CA THR A 265 5.77 -19.56 -7.62
C THR A 265 7.24 -19.57 -8.05
N SER A 266 7.50 -19.35 -9.34
CA SER A 266 8.83 -19.23 -9.92
C SER A 266 8.88 -18.10 -10.95
N GLU A 267 10.09 -17.66 -11.30
CA GLU A 267 10.33 -16.64 -12.31
C GLU A 267 9.84 -17.09 -13.68
N GLU A 268 10.14 -18.33 -14.07
CA GLU A 268 9.76 -18.88 -15.37
C GLU A 268 8.23 -18.98 -15.51
N GLN A 269 7.54 -19.35 -14.43
CA GLN A 269 6.07 -19.36 -14.41
C GLN A 269 5.54 -17.93 -14.55
N TRP A 270 6.14 -16.97 -13.85
CA TRP A 270 5.72 -15.59 -13.87
C TRP A 270 5.93 -14.97 -15.26
N GLU A 271 7.10 -15.16 -15.89
CA GLU A 271 7.44 -14.64 -17.23
C GLU A 271 6.42 -15.12 -18.27
N ALA A 272 6.11 -16.41 -18.29
CA ALA A 272 5.15 -16.99 -19.23
C ALA A 272 3.72 -16.45 -19.04
N LEU A 273 3.34 -16.11 -17.80
CA LEU A 273 2.05 -15.49 -17.49
C LEU A 273 2.06 -13.99 -17.82
N TYR A 274 3.17 -13.31 -17.58
CA TYR A 274 3.33 -11.87 -17.83
C TYR A 274 3.33 -11.57 -19.33
N GLU A 275 3.95 -12.42 -20.15
CA GLU A 275 3.90 -12.29 -21.62
C GLU A 275 2.45 -12.35 -22.15
N ARG A 276 1.64 -13.28 -21.64
CA ARG A 276 0.21 -13.37 -22.00
C ARG A 276 -0.57 -12.17 -21.52
N TRP A 277 -0.30 -11.71 -20.29
CA TRP A 277 -0.92 -10.53 -19.72
C TRP A 277 -0.59 -9.28 -20.57
N LEU A 278 0.67 -9.09 -20.98
CA LEU A 278 1.06 -7.99 -21.88
C LEU A 278 0.29 -8.02 -23.20
N ALA A 279 0.12 -9.20 -23.80
CA ALA A 279 -0.64 -9.35 -25.04
C ALA A 279 -2.13 -9.01 -24.88
N GLN A 280 -2.75 -9.48 -23.79
CA GLN A 280 -4.16 -9.19 -23.47
C GLN A 280 -4.39 -7.71 -23.17
N TRP A 281 -3.52 -7.12 -22.36
CA TRP A 281 -3.63 -5.73 -21.89
C TRP A 281 -3.02 -4.70 -22.85
N GLN A 282 -2.44 -5.14 -23.96
CA GLN A 282 -1.69 -4.31 -24.92
C GLN A 282 -0.63 -3.45 -24.22
N GLY A 283 0.01 -4.01 -23.18
CA GLY A 283 0.97 -3.31 -22.34
C GLY A 283 0.41 -2.30 -21.34
N ARG A 284 -0.92 -2.06 -21.33
CA ARG A 284 -1.54 -0.98 -20.54
C ARG A 284 -2.25 -1.50 -19.30
N GLN A 285 -1.53 -1.58 -18.19
CA GLN A 285 -2.09 -1.87 -16.86
C GLN A 285 -3.28 -0.96 -16.48
N TYR A 286 -4.22 -1.50 -15.71
CA TYR A 286 -5.31 -0.74 -15.11
C TYR A 286 -4.77 0.19 -14.01
N LEU A 287 -5.13 1.46 -14.01
CA LEU A 287 -4.65 2.48 -13.07
C LEU A 287 -5.68 2.82 -12.00
N GLN A 288 -5.21 3.28 -10.84
CA GLN A 288 -6.10 3.65 -9.72
C GLN A 288 -7.13 4.72 -10.11
N HIS A 289 -6.73 5.74 -10.86
CA HIS A 289 -7.65 6.80 -11.28
C HIS A 289 -8.79 6.30 -12.16
N GLU A 290 -8.67 5.13 -12.79
CA GLU A 290 -9.73 4.57 -13.63
C GLU A 290 -10.96 4.17 -12.77
N PHE A 291 -10.78 3.89 -11.47
CA PHE A 291 -11.88 3.59 -10.55
C PHE A 291 -12.93 4.71 -10.42
N ILE A 292 -12.57 5.99 -10.67
CA ILE A 292 -13.56 7.08 -10.65
C ILE A 292 -14.56 7.01 -11.81
N SER A 293 -14.16 6.36 -12.90
CA SER A 293 -15.00 6.28 -14.10
C SER A 293 -16.05 5.17 -13.99
N VAL A 294 -15.95 4.34 -12.95
CA VAL A 294 -16.89 3.25 -12.70
C VAL A 294 -18.23 3.83 -12.27
N SER A 295 -19.25 3.61 -13.10
CA SER A 295 -20.60 4.09 -12.82
C SER A 295 -21.27 3.26 -11.71
N PRO A 296 -22.16 3.87 -10.90
CA PRO A 296 -23.00 3.11 -9.99
C PRO A 296 -23.86 2.07 -10.72
N GLY A 297 -23.95 0.87 -10.17
CA GLY A 297 -24.75 -0.23 -10.72
C GLY A 297 -23.93 -1.51 -10.91
N PRO A 298 -24.55 -2.57 -11.45
CA PRO A 298 -23.90 -3.87 -11.63
C PRO A 298 -23.09 -3.99 -12.93
N PHE A 299 -23.15 -2.99 -13.81
CA PHE A 299 -22.49 -3.03 -15.12
C PHE A 299 -21.17 -2.26 -15.07
N LEU A 300 -20.10 -2.88 -15.57
CA LEU A 300 -18.78 -2.31 -15.68
C LEU A 300 -18.46 -2.06 -17.16
N ASP A 301 -17.59 -1.08 -17.44
CA ASP A 301 -16.97 -0.99 -18.76
C ASP A 301 -16.04 -2.19 -19.00
N GLU A 302 -15.76 -2.46 -20.26
CA GLU A 302 -14.97 -3.63 -20.68
C GLU A 302 -13.61 -3.71 -19.99
N ARG A 303 -12.97 -2.56 -19.73
CA ARG A 303 -11.62 -2.52 -19.17
C ARG A 303 -11.63 -2.75 -17.65
N THR A 304 -12.58 -2.16 -16.94
CA THR A 304 -12.80 -2.47 -15.51
C THR A 304 -13.23 -3.92 -15.32
N GLN A 305 -14.08 -4.44 -16.21
CA GLN A 305 -14.49 -5.84 -16.20
C GLN A 305 -13.28 -6.77 -16.37
N MET A 306 -12.40 -6.47 -17.33
CA MET A 306 -11.16 -7.23 -17.54
C MET A 306 -10.23 -7.18 -16.32
N TRP A 307 -10.11 -6.03 -15.65
CA TRP A 307 -9.35 -5.95 -14.38
C TRP A 307 -9.96 -6.84 -13.29
N LEU A 308 -11.29 -6.83 -13.18
CA LEU A 308 -12.02 -7.60 -12.17
C LEU A 308 -11.89 -9.12 -12.40
N GLU A 309 -11.82 -9.59 -13.64
CA GLU A 309 -11.58 -10.99 -13.99
C GLU A 309 -10.25 -11.52 -13.42
N ASP A 310 -9.24 -10.66 -13.38
CA ASP A 310 -7.89 -11.00 -12.92
C ASP A 310 -7.68 -10.76 -11.42
N THR A 311 -8.63 -10.12 -10.74
CA THR A 311 -8.46 -9.54 -9.40
C THR A 311 -8.29 -10.60 -8.30
N ASP A 312 -7.38 -10.33 -7.35
CA ASP A 312 -7.23 -11.10 -6.12
C ASP A 312 -8.05 -10.55 -4.95
N ASP A 313 -7.95 -11.18 -3.78
CA ASP A 313 -8.68 -10.77 -2.58
C ASP A 313 -8.37 -9.31 -2.17
N PHE A 314 -7.17 -8.79 -2.49
CA PHE A 314 -6.80 -7.40 -2.23
C PHE A 314 -7.51 -6.43 -3.18
N GLY A 315 -7.56 -6.76 -4.48
CA GLY A 315 -8.32 -5.95 -5.42
C GLY A 315 -9.83 -5.99 -5.16
N ILE A 316 -10.38 -7.09 -4.62
CA ILE A 316 -11.79 -7.12 -4.17
C ILE A 316 -12.03 -6.11 -3.03
N LEU A 317 -11.06 -5.86 -2.15
CA LEU A 317 -11.18 -4.79 -1.15
C LEU A 317 -11.27 -3.41 -1.80
N PHE A 318 -10.52 -3.16 -2.88
CA PHE A 318 -10.64 -1.94 -3.68
C PHE A 318 -12.01 -1.83 -4.35
N LEU A 319 -12.50 -2.92 -4.96
CA LEU A 319 -13.83 -2.97 -5.55
C LEU A 319 -14.92 -2.62 -4.53
N SER A 320 -14.77 -3.09 -3.28
CA SER A 320 -15.75 -2.86 -2.20
C SER A 320 -15.93 -1.39 -1.78
N ILE A 321 -14.99 -0.53 -2.15
CA ILE A 321 -15.03 0.90 -1.85
C ILE A 321 -15.32 1.76 -3.09
N ILE A 322 -15.42 1.19 -4.29
CA ILE A 322 -15.85 1.92 -5.49
C ILE A 322 -17.25 2.48 -5.26
N ASN A 323 -17.50 3.70 -5.72
CA ASN A 323 -18.73 4.48 -5.48
C ASN A 323 -19.02 4.81 -4.01
N ALA A 324 -18.31 4.19 -3.06
CA ALA A 324 -18.28 4.69 -1.69
C ALA A 324 -17.38 5.92 -1.62
N THR A 325 -16.26 5.98 -2.35
CA THR A 325 -15.28 7.08 -2.30
C THR A 325 -15.65 8.36 -3.06
N ASP A 326 -16.77 8.39 -3.78
CA ASP A 326 -17.23 9.45 -4.70
C ASP A 326 -18.53 10.07 -4.12
N ARG A 327 -18.83 11.37 -4.07
CA ARG A 327 -18.27 12.62 -4.62
C ARG A 327 -18.68 13.76 -3.70
N GLU A 328 -17.76 14.68 -3.41
CA GLU A 328 -17.89 16.12 -3.03
C GLU A 328 -18.95 16.61 -2.01
N ALA A 329 -20.00 15.86 -1.72
CA ALA A 329 -21.18 16.33 -1.00
C ALA A 329 -21.02 16.30 0.53
N TYR A 330 -20.02 15.58 1.06
CA TYR A 330 -19.96 15.31 2.50
C TYR A 330 -18.59 15.52 3.16
N GLY A 331 -17.53 15.90 2.43
CA GLY A 331 -16.23 16.25 3.04
C GLY A 331 -15.49 15.13 3.77
N PHE A 332 -16.00 13.89 3.76
CA PHE A 332 -15.47 12.74 4.50
C PHE A 332 -14.42 11.91 3.75
N MET A 333 -14.17 12.22 2.47
CA MET A 333 -13.48 11.30 1.56
C MET A 333 -12.36 11.95 0.76
N PRO A 334 -11.33 11.14 0.43
CA PRO A 334 -10.07 11.63 -0.07
C PRO A 334 -10.23 12.15 -1.51
N ARG A 335 -9.51 13.23 -1.84
CA ARG A 335 -9.60 13.91 -3.15
C ARG A 335 -8.89 13.20 -4.29
N CYS A 336 -8.49 11.95 -4.09
CA CYS A 336 -7.68 11.08 -4.96
C CYS A 336 -8.08 11.00 -6.43
N PHE A 337 -9.31 11.42 -6.76
CA PHE A 337 -9.94 11.18 -8.04
C PHE A 337 -10.37 12.46 -8.75
N ASN A 338 -10.13 13.64 -8.17
CA ASN A 338 -10.44 14.90 -8.84
C ASN A 338 -9.38 15.24 -9.90
N ILE A 339 -9.52 14.67 -11.10
CA ILE A 339 -8.82 15.18 -12.28
C ILE A 339 -9.45 16.53 -12.62
N SER A 340 -8.69 17.61 -12.51
CA SER A 340 -9.14 18.92 -13.00
C SER A 340 -9.46 18.80 -14.49
N PRO A 341 -10.65 19.24 -14.97
CA PRO A 341 -11.01 19.17 -16.38
C PRO A 341 -10.14 20.16 -17.16
N GLY A 342 -8.96 19.71 -17.59
CA GLY A 342 -7.97 20.55 -18.28
C GLY A 342 -6.76 19.81 -18.83
N GLU A 343 -6.41 18.63 -18.30
CA GLU A 343 -5.25 17.85 -18.76
C GLU A 343 -5.66 16.58 -19.52
N THR A 344 -6.34 16.76 -20.65
CA THR A 344 -6.31 15.75 -21.72
C THR A 344 -5.08 16.02 -22.59
N PRO A 345 -4.19 15.04 -22.85
CA PRO A 345 -3.17 15.19 -23.88
C PRO A 345 -3.89 15.40 -25.21
N LYS A 346 -3.62 16.51 -25.89
CA LYS A 346 -4.11 16.72 -27.26
C LYS A 346 -3.66 15.54 -28.11
N ALA A 347 -4.61 14.81 -28.67
CA ALA A 347 -4.34 13.90 -29.76
C ALA A 347 -3.78 14.73 -30.92
N ASP A 348 -2.55 14.44 -31.34
CA ASP A 348 -1.96 15.00 -32.55
C ASP A 348 -2.77 14.53 -33.77
N SER A 349 -3.74 15.34 -34.16
CA SER A 349 -4.40 15.22 -35.46
C SER A 349 -3.44 15.75 -36.54
N ASN A 350 -2.55 14.90 -37.03
CA ASN A 350 -1.89 15.12 -38.31
C ASN A 350 -2.93 15.04 -39.42
N SER A 351 -3.57 16.17 -39.71
CA SER A 351 -4.29 16.35 -40.97
C SER A 351 -3.29 16.74 -42.05
N VAL A 352 -3.00 15.78 -42.93
CA VAL A 352 -2.33 16.01 -44.21
C VAL A 352 -3.28 16.85 -45.05
N LEU A 353 -3.05 18.16 -45.13
CA LEU A 353 -3.66 19.01 -46.13
C LEU A 353 -2.82 18.94 -47.40
N SER A 354 -3.38 18.25 -48.39
CA SER A 354 -2.93 18.26 -49.78
C SER A 354 -3.22 19.63 -50.38
N THR A 355 -2.19 20.37 -50.79
CA THR A 355 -2.34 21.57 -51.63
C THR A 355 -2.11 21.21 -53.08
N HIS A 356 -3.17 21.35 -53.88
CA HIS A 356 -3.10 21.85 -55.25
C HIS A 356 -3.41 23.35 -55.23
#